data_AF-A0A942H596-F1
#
_entry.id   AF-A0A942H596-F1
#
_cell.length_a   1.000
_cell.length_b   1.000
_cell.length_c   1.000
_cell.angle_alpha   90.00
_cell.angle_beta   90.00
_cell.angle_gamma   90.00
#
_symmetry.space_group_name_H-M   'P 1'
#
loop_
_entity.id
_entity.type
_entity.pdbx_description
1 polymer ?
#
loop_
_entity_poly.entity_id
_entity_poly.type
_entity_poly.pdbx_seq_one_letter_code
_entity_poly.pdbx_strand_id
1 'polypeptide(L)'
;MVTVFVTIQRTATANNKAAAKITVNSQTLTRYKEFCSLSKGERKKFYANAPAKDRGYLWKAHLATYLGDHPDLTKPQVAVIAEGFDLINSPLFGLPGENTGLTAQLKAHEAMALAVFPEEEAGKIFTDLGTPLSPSIANSEASGLLGDCQCSTSDSWCSTRTGHCFWGGGICTFINNGCGWFYQYTCNGIC
;
A
#
# COMPACT_ATOMS: atom_id res chain seq x y z
N MET A 1 -24.60 8.90 13.52
CA MET A 1 -23.39 8.22 13.01
C MET A 1 -23.79 7.42 11.78
N VAL A 2 -23.31 7.81 10.59
CA VAL A 2 -23.61 7.08 9.35
C VAL A 2 -22.45 6.12 9.09
N THR A 3 -22.73 4.82 9.22
CA THR A 3 -21.82 3.75 8.82
C THR A 3 -22.00 3.53 7.32
N VAL A 4 -20.96 3.79 6.53
CA VAL A 4 -20.96 3.41 5.11
C VAL A 4 -20.66 1.92 5.04
N PHE A 5 -21.65 1.12 4.64
CA PHE A 5 -21.49 -0.32 4.45
C PHE A 5 -21.18 -0.59 2.97
N VAL A 6 -19.92 -0.85 2.64
CA VAL A 6 -19.63 -1.59 1.40
C VAL A 6 -20.02 -3.04 1.68
N THR A 7 -21.19 -3.45 1.19
CA THR A 7 -21.68 -4.82 1.35
C THR A 7 -21.38 -5.58 0.07
N ILE A 8 -20.28 -6.34 0.05
CA ILE A 8 -20.01 -7.31 -1.01
C ILE A 8 -20.81 -8.58 -0.68
N GLN A 9 -22.01 -8.73 -1.25
CA GLN A 9 -22.75 -9.99 -1.16
C GLN A 9 -22.26 -10.94 -2.27
N ARG A 10 -21.85 -12.16 -1.89
CA ARG A 10 -21.66 -13.29 -2.83
C ARG A 10 -22.69 -14.36 -2.52
N THR A 11 -23.31 -14.90 -3.56
CA THR A 11 -23.99 -16.20 -3.52
C THR A 11 -22.94 -17.27 -3.24
N ALA A 12 -23.08 -17.95 -2.11
CA ALA A 12 -22.13 -18.94 -1.61
C ALA A 12 -22.41 -20.34 -2.20
N THR A 13 -21.36 -20.98 -2.71
CA THR A 13 -21.29 -22.44 -2.77
C THR A 13 -20.17 -22.88 -1.85
N ALA A 14 -20.46 -23.89 -1.02
CA ALA A 14 -19.63 -24.36 0.09
C ALA A 14 -18.25 -24.82 -0.41
N ASN A 15 -17.19 -24.07 -0.06
CA ASN A 15 -15.81 -24.55 0.18
C ASN A 15 -14.78 -23.45 0.50
N ASN A 16 -15.15 -22.16 0.51
CA ASN A 16 -14.19 -21.09 0.81
C ASN A 16 -14.33 -20.57 2.24
N LYS A 17 -13.41 -21.00 3.10
CA LYS A 17 -13.11 -20.34 4.37
C LYS A 17 -12.50 -18.96 4.06
N ALA A 18 -12.96 -17.95 4.80
CA ALA A 18 -12.53 -16.54 4.78
C ALA A 18 -13.10 -15.63 3.66
N ALA A 19 -14.42 -15.44 3.64
CA ALA A 19 -14.99 -14.14 3.24
C ALA A 19 -15.07 -13.26 4.50
N ALA A 20 -13.94 -12.73 4.95
CA ALA A 20 -13.97 -11.69 5.98
C ALA A 20 -14.65 -10.45 5.36
N LYS A 21 -15.70 -9.94 6.01
CA LYS A 21 -16.31 -8.66 5.63
C LYS A 21 -15.31 -7.56 5.98
N ILE A 22 -14.50 -7.16 5.01
CA ILE A 22 -13.61 -6.00 5.13
C ILE A 22 -14.49 -4.78 5.41
N THR A 23 -14.33 -4.22 6.60
CA THR A 23 -15.11 -3.06 7.04
C THR A 23 -14.15 -1.96 7.46
N VAL A 24 -14.27 -0.81 6.81
CA VAL A 24 -13.55 0.42 7.17
C VAL A 24 -14.59 1.42 7.67
N ASN A 25 -14.38 2.00 8.85
CA ASN A 25 -15.33 2.96 9.41
C ASN A 25 -15.21 4.33 8.69
N SER A 26 -16.22 5.19 8.86
CA SER A 26 -16.28 6.48 8.18
C SER A 26 -15.13 7.43 8.57
N GLN A 27 -14.67 7.40 9.82
CA GLN A 27 -13.54 8.21 10.27
C GLN A 27 -12.24 7.81 9.56
N THR A 28 -11.99 6.51 9.44
CA THR A 28 -10.83 5.98 8.70
C THR A 28 -10.90 6.35 7.22
N LEU A 29 -12.08 6.28 6.61
CA LEU A 29 -12.27 6.66 5.21
C LEU A 29 -12.04 8.17 4.99
N THR A 30 -12.53 9.03 5.89
CA THR A 30 -12.28 10.49 5.82
C THR A 30 -10.78 10.78 5.92
N ARG A 31 -10.08 10.19 6.90
CA ARG A 31 -8.63 10.35 7.05
C ARG A 31 -7.87 9.84 5.83
N TYR A 32 -8.30 8.73 5.24
CA TYR A 32 -7.70 8.22 4.02
C TYR A 32 -7.89 9.19 2.85
N LYS A 33 -9.06 9.81 2.69
CA LYS A 33 -9.29 10.84 1.66
C LYS A 33 -8.42 12.08 1.86
N GLU A 34 -8.30 12.56 3.10
CA GLU A 34 -7.37 13.64 3.45
C GLU A 34 -5.93 13.26 3.09
N PHE A 35 -5.52 12.04 3.44
CA PHE A 35 -4.21 11.51 3.09
C PHE A 35 -3.98 11.45 1.57
N CYS A 36 -4.96 10.99 0.78
CA CYS A 36 -4.85 10.96 -0.68
C CYS A 36 -4.72 12.34 -1.32
N SER A 37 -5.17 13.41 -0.65
CA SER A 37 -5.06 14.78 -1.16
C SER A 37 -3.64 15.37 -1.05
N LEU A 38 -2.76 14.73 -0.27
CA LEU A 38 -1.37 15.12 -0.11
C LEU A 38 -0.53 14.71 -1.33
N SER A 39 0.57 15.44 -1.58
CA SER A 39 1.59 15.02 -2.56
C SER A 39 2.25 13.71 -2.11
N LYS A 40 2.87 12.96 -3.05
CA LYS A 40 3.54 11.69 -2.75
C LYS A 40 4.60 11.80 -1.64
N GLY A 41 5.38 12.89 -1.64
CA GLY A 41 6.36 13.17 -0.60
C GLY A 41 5.71 13.44 0.77
N GLU A 42 4.65 14.25 0.80
CA GLU A 42 3.89 14.52 2.03
C GLU A 42 3.19 13.26 2.56
N ARG A 43 2.65 12.39 1.69
CA ARG A 43 2.07 11.09 2.06
C ARG A 43 3.09 10.22 2.76
N LYS A 44 4.31 10.10 2.23
CA LYS A 44 5.39 9.32 2.86
C LYS A 44 5.79 9.90 4.22
N LYS A 45 5.97 11.22 4.32
CA LYS A 45 6.25 11.89 5.61
C LYS A 45 5.13 11.68 6.63
N PHE A 46 3.88 11.82 6.20
CA PHE A 46 2.71 11.57 7.04
C PHE A 46 2.71 10.12 7.55
N TYR A 47 2.88 9.16 6.63
CA TYR A 47 2.90 7.73 6.96
C TYR A 47 4.03 7.37 7.93
N ALA A 48 5.24 7.88 7.67
CA ALA A 48 6.42 7.64 8.50
C ALA A 48 6.28 8.19 9.92
N ASN A 49 5.50 9.26 10.11
CA ASN A 49 5.25 9.83 11.44
C ASN A 49 3.96 9.30 12.10
N ALA A 50 3.11 8.59 11.36
CA ALA A 50 1.88 8.03 11.90
C ALA A 50 2.16 6.87 12.86
N PRO A 51 1.36 6.69 13.93
CA PRO A 51 1.40 5.49 14.76
C PRO A 51 1.16 4.22 13.93
N ALA A 52 1.78 3.09 14.31
CA ALA A 52 1.68 1.82 13.59
C ALA A 52 0.22 1.39 13.30
N LYS A 53 -0.67 1.60 14.28
CA LYS A 53 -2.11 1.34 14.14
C LYS A 53 -2.77 2.19 13.03
N ASP A 54 -2.40 3.47 12.95
CA ASP A 54 -2.95 4.39 11.94
C ASP A 54 -2.41 4.07 10.54
N ARG A 55 -1.15 3.62 10.42
CA ARG A 55 -0.58 3.12 9.16
C ARG A 55 -1.39 1.95 8.60
N GLY A 56 -1.73 0.99 9.47
CA GLY A 56 -2.60 -0.13 9.09
C GLY A 56 -4.00 0.32 8.65
N TYR A 57 -4.56 1.34 9.30
CA TYR A 57 -5.85 1.88 8.88
C TYR A 57 -5.84 2.54 7.50
N LEU A 58 -4.76 3.25 7.15
CA LEU A 58 -4.61 3.82 5.80
C LEU A 58 -4.57 2.72 4.73
N TRP A 59 -3.79 1.66 4.93
CA TRP A 59 -3.71 0.53 4.00
C TRP A 59 -5.04 -0.21 3.86
N LYS A 60 -5.74 -0.46 4.98
CA LYS A 60 -7.08 -1.06 4.94
C LYS A 60 -8.06 -0.22 4.13
N ALA A 61 -8.03 1.11 4.30
CA ALA A 61 -8.87 2.01 3.54
C ALA A 61 -8.52 1.99 2.04
N HIS A 62 -7.22 1.96 1.71
CA HIS A 62 -6.73 1.87 0.34
C HIS A 62 -7.22 0.59 -0.36
N LEU A 63 -6.96 -0.58 0.22
CA LEU A 63 -7.39 -1.85 -0.35
C LEU A 63 -8.91 -1.99 -0.44
N ALA A 64 -9.65 -1.48 0.57
CA ALA A 64 -11.11 -1.50 0.55
C ALA A 64 -11.68 -0.59 -0.54
N THR A 65 -11.04 0.56 -0.79
CA THR A 65 -11.41 1.48 -1.87
C THR A 65 -11.15 0.80 -3.22
N TYR A 66 -9.98 0.19 -3.41
CA TYR A 66 -9.65 -0.57 -4.62
C TYR A 66 -10.69 -1.67 -4.92
N LEU A 67 -11.05 -2.49 -3.92
CA LEU A 67 -12.09 -3.51 -4.09
C LEU A 67 -13.46 -2.94 -4.45
N GLY A 68 -13.79 -1.74 -3.96
CA GLY A 68 -15.04 -1.05 -4.25
C GLY A 68 -15.10 -0.47 -5.66
N ASP A 69 -13.97 0.04 -6.15
CA ASP A 69 -13.85 0.69 -7.46
C ASP A 69 -13.68 -0.32 -8.62
N HIS A 70 -13.30 -1.56 -8.32
CA HIS A 70 -13.04 -2.62 -9.29
C HIS A 70 -13.95 -3.86 -9.07
N PRO A 71 -15.26 -3.77 -9.36
CA PRO A 71 -16.19 -4.89 -9.19
C PRO A 71 -15.95 -6.06 -10.18
N ASP A 72 -15.12 -5.84 -11.20
CA ASP A 72 -14.75 -6.78 -12.26
C ASP A 72 -13.58 -7.70 -11.88
N LEU A 73 -12.95 -7.51 -10.71
CA LEU A 73 -11.85 -8.35 -10.26
C LEU A 73 -12.22 -9.83 -10.20
N THR A 74 -11.27 -10.66 -10.64
CA THR A 74 -11.39 -12.11 -10.59
C THR A 74 -11.33 -12.63 -9.16
N LYS A 75 -11.77 -13.89 -8.93
CA LYS A 75 -11.70 -14.48 -7.58
C LYS A 75 -10.27 -14.53 -7.00
N PRO A 76 -9.22 -14.90 -7.77
CA PRO A 76 -7.85 -14.89 -7.28
C PRO A 76 -7.34 -13.49 -6.92
N GLN A 77 -7.68 -12.47 -7.72
CA GLN A 77 -7.32 -11.07 -7.46
C GLN A 77 -7.96 -10.55 -6.16
N VAL A 78 -9.24 -10.86 -5.94
CA VAL A 78 -9.90 -10.52 -4.68
C VAL A 78 -9.28 -11.25 -3.50
N ALA A 79 -8.90 -12.52 -3.67
CA ALA A 79 -8.29 -13.32 -2.61
C ALA A 79 -6.94 -12.74 -2.15
N VAL A 80 -6.04 -12.38 -3.09
CA VAL A 80 -4.75 -11.80 -2.71
C VAL A 80 -4.89 -10.43 -2.04
N ILE A 81 -5.85 -9.59 -2.49
CA ILE A 81 -6.13 -8.33 -1.78
C ILE A 81 -6.65 -8.60 -0.36
N ALA A 82 -7.51 -9.61 -0.18
CA ALA A 82 -8.01 -10.00 1.13
C ALA A 82 -6.90 -10.51 2.06
N GLU A 83 -5.95 -11.30 1.55
CA GLU A 83 -4.76 -11.74 2.31
C GLU A 83 -3.88 -10.55 2.75
N GLY A 84 -3.84 -9.48 1.95
CA GLY A 84 -3.22 -8.21 2.34
C GLY A 84 -3.79 -7.65 3.64
N PHE A 85 -5.09 -7.82 3.93
CA PHE A 85 -5.67 -7.39 5.20
C PHE A 85 -5.13 -8.18 6.39
N ASP A 86 -4.84 -9.46 6.22
CA ASP A 86 -4.28 -10.31 7.28
C ASP A 86 -2.85 -9.89 7.61
N LEU A 87 -2.05 -9.53 6.60
CA LEU A 87 -0.72 -8.95 6.82
C LEU A 87 -0.79 -7.64 7.59
N ILE A 88 -1.75 -6.77 7.26
CA ILE A 88 -1.96 -5.50 7.97
C ILE A 88 -2.41 -5.70 9.42
N ASN A 89 -3.03 -6.85 9.74
CA ASN A 89 -3.42 -7.21 11.11
C ASN A 89 -2.26 -7.81 11.94
N SER A 90 -1.12 -8.09 11.32
CA SER A 90 0.07 -8.59 12.02
C SER A 90 0.52 -7.60 13.11
N PRO A 91 0.92 -8.07 14.31
CA PRO A 91 1.48 -7.20 15.34
C PRO A 91 2.83 -6.57 14.93
N LEU A 92 3.45 -7.10 13.88
CA LEU A 92 4.70 -6.57 13.32
C LEU A 92 4.46 -5.46 12.30
N PHE A 93 3.22 -5.27 11.85
CA PHE A 93 2.90 -4.31 10.81
C PHE A 93 3.08 -2.87 11.29
N GLY A 94 3.78 -2.06 10.50
CA GLY A 94 3.99 -0.65 10.76
C GLY A 94 4.99 -0.38 11.88
N LEU A 95 5.76 -1.37 12.35
CA LEU A 95 6.93 -1.13 13.20
C LEU A 95 8.01 -0.36 12.40
N PRO A 96 8.83 0.48 13.07
CA PRO A 96 9.89 1.20 12.41
C PRO A 96 10.98 0.28 11.88
N GLY A 97 11.40 0.52 10.64
CA GLY A 97 12.47 -0.23 9.97
C GLY A 97 12.02 -1.59 9.45
N GLU A 98 12.93 -2.25 8.72
CA GLU A 98 12.66 -3.54 8.10
C GLU A 98 12.62 -4.66 9.15
N ASN A 99 11.45 -5.26 9.33
CA ASN A 99 11.25 -6.37 10.25
C ASN A 99 11.37 -7.71 9.51
N THR A 100 12.46 -8.45 9.77
CA THR A 100 12.75 -9.73 9.10
C THR A 100 11.64 -10.77 9.21
N GLY A 101 10.92 -10.80 10.34
CA GLY A 101 9.78 -11.71 10.57
C GLY A 101 8.54 -11.38 9.74
N LEU A 102 8.37 -10.11 9.34
CA LEU A 102 7.33 -9.67 8.42
C LEU A 102 7.80 -9.74 6.95
N THR A 103 9.08 -9.49 6.68
CA THR A 103 9.66 -9.47 5.32
C THR A 103 9.36 -10.74 4.53
N ALA A 104 9.52 -11.93 5.13
CA ALA A 104 9.22 -13.18 4.43
C ALA A 104 7.74 -13.29 4.02
N GLN A 105 6.82 -12.83 4.88
CA GLN A 105 5.39 -12.83 4.61
C GLN A 105 5.03 -11.81 3.51
N LEU A 106 5.66 -10.63 3.54
CA LEU A 106 5.51 -9.61 2.50
C LEU A 106 5.98 -10.12 1.14
N LYS A 107 7.15 -10.77 1.07
CA LYS A 107 7.68 -11.34 -0.18
C LYS A 107 6.84 -12.48 -0.73
N ALA A 108 6.31 -13.35 0.14
CA ALA A 108 5.38 -14.39 -0.28
C ALA A 108 4.10 -13.78 -0.87
N HIS A 109 3.54 -12.76 -0.23
CA HIS A 109 2.36 -12.06 -0.73
C HIS A 109 2.61 -11.28 -2.02
N GLU A 110 3.76 -10.61 -2.13
CA GLU A 110 4.19 -9.96 -3.38
C GLU A 110 4.20 -10.94 -4.55
N ALA A 111 4.80 -12.13 -4.38
CA ALA A 111 4.81 -13.17 -5.40
C ALA A 111 3.40 -13.64 -5.78
N MET A 112 2.49 -13.78 -4.81
CA MET A 112 1.08 -14.12 -5.08
C MET A 112 0.36 -13.01 -5.85
N ALA A 113 0.62 -11.74 -5.52
CA ALA A 113 0.00 -10.61 -6.21
C ALA A 113 0.48 -10.54 -7.67
N LEU A 114 1.78 -10.69 -7.91
CA LEU A 114 2.36 -10.71 -9.26
C LEU A 114 1.92 -11.91 -10.10
N ALA A 115 1.43 -12.98 -9.48
CA ALA A 115 0.85 -14.11 -10.21
C ALA A 115 -0.55 -13.81 -10.79
N VAL A 116 -1.25 -12.78 -10.28
CA VAL A 116 -2.66 -12.47 -10.64
C VAL A 116 -2.89 -11.04 -11.10
N PHE A 117 -1.90 -10.16 -10.92
CA PHE A 117 -1.90 -8.77 -11.38
C PHE A 117 -0.67 -8.50 -12.24
N PRO A 118 -0.80 -7.67 -13.30
CA PRO A 118 0.36 -7.04 -13.92
C PRO A 118 1.17 -6.25 -12.88
N GLU A 119 2.49 -6.22 -13.01
CA GLU A 119 3.40 -5.58 -12.06
C GLU A 119 3.03 -4.12 -11.77
N GLU A 120 2.71 -3.33 -12.80
CA GLU A 120 2.30 -1.93 -12.64
C GLU A 120 1.04 -1.80 -11.78
N GLU A 121 0.08 -2.70 -11.96
CA GLU A 121 -1.17 -2.70 -11.20
C GLU A 121 -0.93 -3.16 -9.76
N ALA A 122 -0.13 -4.20 -9.56
CA ALA A 122 0.30 -4.63 -8.23
C ALA A 122 1.00 -3.49 -7.47
N GLY A 123 1.85 -2.71 -8.15
CA GLY A 123 2.49 -1.53 -7.59
C GLY A 123 1.49 -0.48 -7.10
N LYS A 124 0.48 -0.15 -7.91
CA LYS A 124 -0.59 0.78 -7.50
C LYS A 124 -1.33 0.31 -6.25
N ILE A 125 -1.63 -0.99 -6.16
CA ILE A 125 -2.43 -1.57 -5.07
C ILE A 125 -1.61 -1.69 -3.77
N PHE A 126 -0.34 -2.06 -3.87
CA PHE A 126 0.42 -2.54 -2.72
C PHE A 126 1.66 -1.70 -2.40
N THR A 127 2.06 -0.78 -3.26
CA THR A 127 3.28 0.03 -3.07
C THR A 127 3.08 1.52 -3.30
N ASP A 128 1.89 1.97 -3.73
CA ASP A 128 1.58 3.39 -3.90
C ASP A 128 0.34 3.84 -3.11
N LEU A 129 0.53 3.90 -1.79
CA LEU A 129 -0.55 4.26 -0.86
C LEU A 129 -1.14 5.63 -1.18
N GLY A 130 -2.44 5.65 -1.42
CA GLY A 130 -3.23 6.86 -1.60
C GLY A 130 -3.10 7.52 -2.97
N THR A 131 -2.41 6.92 -3.94
CA THR A 131 -2.51 7.37 -5.32
C THR A 131 -3.91 7.10 -5.84
N PRO A 132 -4.58 8.08 -6.47
CA PRO A 132 -5.86 7.84 -7.10
C PRO A 132 -5.68 6.78 -8.19
N LEU A 133 -6.48 5.73 -8.10
CA LEU A 133 -6.51 4.63 -9.08
C LEU A 133 -7.15 5.07 -10.41
N SER A 134 -7.54 6.35 -10.51
CA SER A 134 -8.12 7.00 -11.69
C SER A 134 -7.09 7.95 -12.33
N PRO A 135 -6.94 7.95 -13.67
CA PRO A 135 -5.88 8.68 -14.38
C PRO A 135 -5.94 10.21 -14.32
N SER A 136 -6.87 10.83 -13.58
CA SER A 136 -7.14 12.27 -13.67
C SER A 136 -6.36 13.17 -12.70
N ILE A 137 -5.58 12.62 -11.75
CA ILE A 137 -4.71 13.44 -10.90
C ILE A 137 -3.33 12.79 -10.81
N ALA A 138 -2.65 12.70 -11.96
CA ALA A 138 -1.20 12.60 -11.99
C ALA A 138 -0.65 13.97 -11.57
N ASN A 139 -0.68 14.26 -10.26
CA ASN A 139 0.13 15.34 -9.73
C ASN A 139 1.58 14.92 -9.95
N SER A 140 2.17 15.57 -10.96
CA SER A 140 3.56 15.53 -11.35
C SER A 140 4.47 15.15 -10.19
N GLU A 141 5.33 14.16 -10.43
CA GLU A 141 6.56 13.94 -9.65
C GLU A 141 7.40 15.20 -9.76
N ALA A 142 7.05 16.23 -8.99
CA ALA A 142 7.92 17.35 -8.78
C ALA A 142 9.08 16.79 -7.96
N SER A 143 10.13 16.41 -8.67
CA SER A 143 11.49 16.28 -8.19
C SER A 143 11.86 17.55 -7.42
N GLY A 144 11.45 17.60 -6.16
CA GLY A 144 11.89 18.58 -5.20
C GLY A 144 13.29 18.17 -4.75
N LEU A 145 14.29 18.79 -5.38
CA LEU A 145 15.63 19.06 -4.85
C LEU A 145 15.95 18.38 -3.50
N LEU A 146 16.66 17.24 -3.56
CA LEU A 146 17.45 16.63 -2.47
C LEU A 146 16.78 16.63 -1.07
N GLY A 147 15.58 16.05 -0.95
CA GLY A 147 14.84 15.90 0.31
C GLY A 147 14.96 14.50 0.92
N ASP A 148 13.98 13.63 0.65
CA ASP A 148 13.89 12.28 1.20
C ASP A 148 14.07 11.19 0.14
N CYS A 149 14.52 10.02 0.58
CA CYS A 149 14.68 8.86 -0.30
C CYS A 149 13.31 8.34 -0.80
N GLN A 150 13.30 7.83 -2.02
CA GLN A 150 12.09 7.51 -2.78
C GLN A 150 11.82 6.01 -2.93
N CYS A 151 12.85 5.17 -2.80
CA CYS A 151 12.75 3.72 -2.92
C CYS A 151 13.57 3.00 -1.85
N SER A 152 13.35 1.69 -1.74
CA SER A 152 14.16 0.79 -0.92
C SER A 152 15.05 -0.06 -1.83
N THR A 153 16.33 -0.16 -1.52
CA THR A 153 17.24 -1.12 -2.17
C THR A 153 16.91 -2.58 -1.81
N SER A 154 16.14 -2.81 -0.73
CA SER A 154 15.66 -4.14 -0.33
C SER A 154 14.38 -4.55 -1.08
N ASP A 155 13.61 -3.56 -1.55
CA ASP A 155 12.37 -3.79 -2.27
C ASP A 155 12.08 -2.64 -3.27
N SER A 156 12.68 -2.78 -4.44
CA SER A 156 12.74 -1.72 -5.45
C SER A 156 11.47 -1.66 -6.28
N TRP A 157 10.53 -0.81 -5.87
CA TRP A 157 9.33 -0.45 -6.64
C TRP A 157 9.48 0.88 -7.37
N CYS A 158 10.50 0.95 -8.22
CA CYS A 158 10.71 2.05 -9.14
C CYS A 158 9.86 1.84 -10.41
N SER A 159 9.42 2.92 -11.05
CA SER A 159 8.70 2.80 -12.32
C SER A 159 9.61 2.16 -13.39
N THR A 160 9.00 1.51 -14.39
CA THR A 160 9.73 0.97 -15.54
C THR A 160 10.54 2.02 -16.31
N ARG A 161 10.18 3.31 -16.19
CA ARG A 161 10.93 4.44 -16.79
C ARG A 161 12.16 4.83 -15.99
N THR A 162 12.12 4.70 -14.66
CA THR A 162 13.21 5.07 -13.75
C THR A 162 14.17 3.91 -13.50
N GLY A 163 13.74 2.66 -13.74
CA GLY A 163 14.60 1.48 -13.63
C GLY A 163 14.64 0.91 -12.22
N HIS A 164 15.83 0.84 -11.60
CA HIS A 164 16.05 0.21 -10.30
C HIS A 164 16.41 1.23 -9.22
N CYS A 165 16.22 0.85 -7.96
CA CYS A 165 16.57 1.70 -6.83
C CYS A 165 18.09 1.79 -6.64
N PHE A 166 18.64 2.99 -6.72
CA PHE A 166 20.04 3.26 -6.39
C PHE A 166 20.17 3.75 -4.96
N TRP A 167 21.14 3.21 -4.22
CA TRP A 167 21.44 3.66 -2.87
C TRP A 167 21.71 5.18 -2.85
N GLY A 168 20.95 5.90 -2.04
CA GLY A 168 21.01 7.35 -1.97
C GLY A 168 22.13 7.88 -1.10
N GLY A 169 22.67 7.11 -0.14
CA GLY A 169 23.74 7.62 0.72
C GLY A 169 23.43 8.98 1.33
N GLY A 170 24.29 9.99 1.08
CA GLY A 170 24.12 11.36 1.59
C GLY A 170 23.26 12.30 0.73
N ILE A 171 22.70 11.84 -0.40
CA ILE A 171 21.91 12.70 -1.30
C ILE A 171 20.40 12.71 -0.97
N CYS A 172 19.94 11.85 -0.06
CA CYS A 172 18.56 11.85 0.40
C CYS A 172 18.44 11.43 1.87
N THR A 173 17.38 11.90 2.54
CA THR A 173 17.08 11.56 3.93
C THR A 173 16.35 10.24 4.02
N PHE A 174 16.83 9.35 4.88
CA PHE A 174 16.26 8.01 5.02
C PHE A 174 14.93 8.08 5.76
N ILE A 175 13.97 7.27 5.32
CA ILE A 175 12.67 7.14 5.98
C ILE A 175 12.48 5.67 6.37
N ASN A 176 12.32 5.39 7.65
CA ASN A 176 12.22 4.02 8.18
C ASN A 176 11.02 3.22 7.63
N ASN A 177 9.95 3.89 7.17
CA ASN A 177 8.79 3.27 6.53
C ASN A 177 8.21 4.23 5.49
N GLY A 178 7.85 3.73 4.32
CA GLY A 178 7.36 4.55 3.22
C GLY A 178 7.73 4.04 1.83
N CYS A 179 8.46 2.92 1.76
CA CYS A 179 8.90 2.30 0.52
C CYS A 179 8.61 0.79 0.52
N GLY A 180 8.61 0.21 -0.67
CA GLY A 180 8.34 -1.21 -0.89
C GLY A 180 6.91 -1.63 -0.56
N TRP A 181 6.71 -2.93 -0.51
CA TRP A 181 5.45 -3.60 -0.24
C TRP A 181 4.84 -3.13 1.08
N PHE A 182 3.61 -2.64 1.01
CA PHE A 182 2.88 -2.03 2.12
C PHE A 182 3.63 -0.90 2.87
N TYR A 183 4.58 -0.22 2.23
CA TYR A 183 5.43 0.79 2.88
C TYR A 183 6.19 0.27 4.11
N GLN A 184 6.51 -1.02 4.15
CA GLN A 184 7.19 -1.64 5.29
C GLN A 184 8.72 -1.59 5.19
N TYR A 185 9.27 -1.07 4.09
CA TYR A 185 10.71 -0.98 3.87
C TYR A 185 11.24 0.43 4.09
N THR A 186 12.51 0.49 4.46
CA THR A 186 13.23 1.76 4.61
C THR A 186 13.43 2.38 3.23
N CYS A 187 13.01 3.62 3.06
CA CYS A 187 13.42 4.42 1.93
C CYS A 187 14.88 4.84 2.12
N ASN A 188 15.78 4.31 1.30
CA ASN A 188 17.23 4.53 1.37
C ASN A 188 17.86 4.82 -0.01
N GLY A 189 17.04 4.93 -1.05
CA GLY A 189 17.50 5.16 -2.40
C GLY A 189 16.62 6.07 -3.24
N ILE A 190 17.08 6.30 -4.47
CA ILE A 190 16.41 7.11 -5.48
C ILE A 190 16.13 6.22 -6.70
N CYS A 191 14.95 6.42 -7.28
CA CYS A 191 14.62 5.98 -8.63
C CYS A 191 15.01 7.12 -9.59
#